data_AF-A0A1V5DWI1-F1
#
_entry.id   AF-A0A1V5DWI1-F1
#
_cell.length_a   1.000
_cell.length_b   1.000
_cell.length_c   1.000
_cell.angle_alpha   90.00
_cell.angle_beta   90.00
_cell.angle_gamma   90.00
#
_symmetry.space_group_name_H-M   'P 1'
#
loop_
_entity.id
_entity.type
_entity.pdbx_description
1 polymer ?
#
loop_
_entity_poly.entity_id
_entity_poly.type
_entity_poly.pdbx_seq_one_letter_code
_entity_poly.pdbx_strand_id
1 'polypeptide(L)'
;MAAKISNIAELFHRFHACELYVKQGKIAACLISFKDIAERMSSIPMTEKEKKELHEDIEGFLKNLAAHKKFKEIFGEFTFGDTDLATNLEFIKSMITAQEEEIKQKIEKDDEAAEAQRLQIAKTEELKKEEIKRKTKEAIKFIDEGNLPQAVEIIQDSEEIKEGIILHYNTMGMQSRETKQFAAAVSNYLKAINITPQDENLYYNTARAYFEDGKRDKAEAFLDKALKLNPEFQEGKLFYDHLLKLNQKAAGNSGSNGKKSGGFFKKLFSAKK
;
A
#
# COMPACT_ATOMS: atom_id res chain seq x y z
N MET A 1 -0.82 12.76 -30.69
CA MET A 1 0.41 13.33 -31.28
C MET A 1 1.46 13.39 -30.18
N ALA A 2 2.58 12.69 -30.34
CA ALA A 2 3.72 12.88 -29.43
C ALA A 2 4.17 14.35 -29.50
N ALA A 3 4.57 14.93 -28.36
CA ALA A 3 5.09 16.30 -28.33
C ALA A 3 6.25 16.46 -29.33
N LYS A 4 6.50 17.66 -29.84
CA LYS A 4 7.58 17.87 -30.81
C LYS A 4 8.91 17.98 -30.04
N ILE A 5 9.89 17.12 -30.33
CA ILE A 5 11.26 17.24 -29.81
C ILE A 5 11.79 18.60 -30.23
N SER A 6 11.94 19.48 -29.24
CA SER A 6 12.18 20.91 -29.46
C SER A 6 13.57 21.37 -29.02
N ASN A 7 14.25 20.57 -28.19
CA ASN A 7 15.55 20.88 -27.62
C ASN A 7 16.34 19.60 -27.30
N ILE A 8 17.62 19.78 -26.96
CA ILE A 8 18.56 18.69 -26.72
C ILE A 8 18.21 17.83 -25.50
N ALA A 9 17.72 18.45 -24.41
CA ALA A 9 17.34 17.73 -23.19
C ALA A 9 16.16 16.79 -23.46
N GLU A 10 15.18 17.24 -24.24
CA GLU A 10 14.05 16.41 -24.68
C GLU A 10 14.50 15.26 -25.58
N LEU A 11 15.49 15.50 -26.46
CA LEU A 11 16.07 14.45 -27.29
C LEU A 11 16.73 13.36 -26.43
N PHE A 12 17.61 13.72 -25.50
CA PHE A 12 18.25 12.75 -24.59
C PHE A 12 17.23 12.01 -23.73
N HIS A 13 16.23 12.71 -23.19
CA HIS A 13 15.17 12.05 -22.41
C HIS A 13 14.42 11.00 -23.22
N ARG A 14 14.05 11.29 -24.47
CA ARG A 14 13.37 10.31 -25.34
C ARG A 14 14.28 9.20 -25.79
N PHE A 15 15.54 9.49 -26.03
CA PHE A 15 16.52 8.47 -26.36
C PHE A 15 16.70 7.49 -25.20
N HIS A 16 16.84 7.99 -23.97
CA HIS A 16 16.86 7.14 -22.78
C HIS A 16 15.58 6.32 -22.60
N ALA A 17 14.41 6.89 -22.93
CA ALA A 17 13.16 6.14 -22.96
C ALA A 17 13.18 4.99 -23.99
N CYS A 18 13.84 5.17 -25.13
CA CYS A 18 14.04 4.09 -26.12
C CYS A 18 14.90 2.96 -25.53
N GLU A 19 15.98 3.28 -24.82
CA GLU A 19 16.80 2.27 -24.12
C GLU A 19 15.97 1.49 -23.08
N LEU A 20 15.11 2.17 -22.33
CA LEU A 20 14.19 1.54 -21.38
C LEU A 20 13.17 0.64 -22.09
N TYR A 21 12.64 1.05 -23.24
CA TYR A 21 11.75 0.21 -24.04
C TYR A 21 12.44 -1.06 -24.52
N VAL A 22 13.70 -0.99 -24.95
CA VAL A 22 14.49 -2.19 -25.30
C VAL A 22 14.62 -3.12 -24.09
N LYS A 23 14.96 -2.59 -22.90
CA LYS A 23 15.04 -3.38 -21.66
C LYS A 23 13.71 -4.03 -21.25
N GLN A 24 12.60 -3.35 -21.47
CA GLN A 24 11.24 -3.86 -21.23
C GLN A 24 10.74 -4.80 -22.34
N GLY A 25 11.52 -4.99 -23.41
CA GLY A 25 11.10 -5.76 -24.57
C GLY A 25 9.98 -5.11 -25.39
N LYS A 26 9.76 -3.80 -25.26
CA LYS A 26 8.78 -2.99 -26.01
C LYS A 26 9.39 -2.47 -27.32
N ILE A 27 9.85 -3.39 -28.17
CA ILE A 27 10.62 -3.05 -29.38
C ILE A 27 9.80 -2.22 -30.37
N ALA A 28 8.53 -2.54 -30.59
CA ALA A 28 7.70 -1.78 -31.53
C ALA A 28 7.55 -0.30 -31.12
N ALA A 29 7.24 -0.03 -29.85
CA ALA A 29 7.19 1.34 -29.30
C ALA A 29 8.55 2.04 -29.36
N CYS A 30 9.63 1.30 -29.11
CA CYS A 30 11.00 1.80 -29.25
C CYS A 30 11.29 2.27 -30.68
N LEU A 31 10.91 1.50 -31.70
CA LEU A 31 11.18 1.81 -33.10
C LEU A 31 10.45 3.09 -33.54
N ILE A 32 9.17 3.23 -33.19
CA ILE A 32 8.40 4.44 -33.50
C ILE A 32 9.01 5.67 -32.82
N SER A 33 9.36 5.55 -31.53
CA SER A 33 9.98 6.65 -30.78
C SER A 33 11.37 7.00 -31.33
N PHE A 34 12.16 5.98 -31.70
CA PHE A 34 13.50 6.17 -32.23
C PHE A 34 13.49 6.77 -33.65
N LYS A 35 12.51 6.44 -34.49
CA LYS A 35 12.30 7.10 -35.79
C LYS A 35 12.13 8.62 -35.63
N ASP A 36 11.30 9.08 -34.68
CA ASP A 36 11.13 10.52 -34.40
C ASP A 36 12.43 11.18 -33.93
N ILE A 37 13.27 10.48 -33.17
CA ILE A 37 14.60 10.95 -32.75
C ILE A 37 15.52 11.08 -33.98
N ALA A 38 15.62 10.03 -34.80
CA ALA A 38 16.48 9.98 -35.97
C ALA A 38 16.08 11.00 -37.05
N GLU A 39 14.80 11.36 -37.15
CA GLU A 39 14.30 12.40 -38.06
C GLU A 39 14.64 13.82 -37.59
N ARG A 40 14.70 14.05 -36.27
CA ARG A 40 14.83 15.40 -35.71
C ARG A 40 16.22 15.76 -35.23
N MET A 41 17.07 14.78 -34.92
CA MET A 41 18.38 15.04 -34.33
C MET A 41 19.25 16.01 -35.14
N SER A 42 19.19 15.97 -36.48
CA SER A 42 19.95 16.86 -37.35
C SER A 42 19.52 18.33 -37.27
N SER A 43 18.31 18.60 -36.79
CA SER A 43 17.73 19.94 -36.68
C SER A 43 17.90 20.59 -35.31
N ILE A 44 18.38 19.84 -34.31
CA ILE A 44 18.53 20.33 -32.93
C ILE A 44 19.93 20.91 -32.76
N PRO A 45 20.06 22.17 -32.29
CA PRO A 45 21.36 22.77 -32.00
C PRO A 45 22.08 21.99 -30.89
N MET A 46 23.34 21.62 -31.14
CA MET A 46 24.19 20.86 -30.20
C MET A 46 25.63 21.34 -30.29
N THR A 47 26.35 21.28 -29.18
CA THR A 47 27.80 21.44 -29.12
C THR A 47 28.50 20.21 -29.71
N GLU A 48 29.76 20.35 -30.14
CA GLU A 48 30.55 19.22 -30.68
C GLU A 48 30.73 18.09 -29.66
N LYS A 49 30.80 18.41 -28.36
CA LYS A 49 30.86 17.41 -27.30
C LYS A 49 29.56 16.60 -27.23
N GLU A 50 28.41 17.27 -27.18
CA GLU A 50 27.10 16.62 -27.09
C GLU A 50 26.81 15.78 -28.34
N LYS A 51 27.20 16.27 -29.52
CA LYS A 51 27.11 15.49 -30.77
C LYS A 51 27.91 14.20 -30.63
N LYS A 52 29.16 14.27 -30.18
CA LYS A 52 30.03 13.09 -30.06
C LYS A 52 29.45 12.07 -29.08
N GLU A 53 29.01 12.52 -27.91
CA GLU A 53 28.38 11.67 -26.88
C GLU A 53 27.13 10.98 -27.42
N LEU A 54 26.23 11.74 -28.05
CA LEU A 54 25.02 11.18 -28.65
C LEU A 54 25.32 10.18 -29.78
N HIS A 55 26.37 10.42 -30.57
CA HIS A 55 26.79 9.46 -31.61
C HIS A 55 27.20 8.12 -31.01
N GLU A 56 28.09 8.15 -30.00
CA GLU A 56 28.57 6.94 -29.31
C GLU A 56 27.41 6.17 -28.65
N ASP A 57 26.49 6.89 -28.01
CA ASP A 57 25.29 6.33 -27.38
C ASP A 57 24.37 5.66 -28.40
N ILE A 58 24.08 6.33 -29.52
CA ILE A 58 23.21 5.78 -30.58
C ILE A 58 23.85 4.54 -31.21
N GLU A 59 25.15 4.53 -31.48
CA GLU A 59 25.83 3.35 -32.02
C GLU A 59 25.73 2.16 -31.06
N GLY A 60 25.95 2.38 -29.77
CA GLY A 60 25.77 1.36 -28.74
C GLY A 60 24.32 0.86 -28.67
N PHE A 61 23.36 1.78 -28.71
CA PHE A 61 21.93 1.46 -28.73
C PHE A 61 21.54 0.63 -29.95
N LEU A 62 21.98 1.00 -31.15
CA LEU A 62 21.69 0.27 -32.39
C LEU A 62 22.23 -1.16 -32.35
N LYS A 63 23.46 -1.35 -31.83
CA LYS A 63 24.03 -2.69 -31.61
C LYS A 63 23.17 -3.51 -30.65
N ASN A 64 22.76 -2.92 -29.53
CA ASN A 64 21.89 -3.58 -28.54
C ASN A 64 20.50 -3.90 -29.11
N LEU A 65 19.93 -2.99 -29.90
CA LEU A 65 18.64 -3.17 -30.56
C LEU A 65 18.70 -4.32 -31.57
N ALA A 66 19.71 -4.36 -32.44
CA ALA A 66 19.93 -5.44 -33.40
C ALA A 66 20.13 -6.81 -32.74
N ALA A 67 20.76 -6.84 -31.57
CA ALA A 67 20.95 -8.07 -30.80
C ALA A 67 19.66 -8.57 -30.13
N HIS A 68 18.65 -7.70 -29.93
CA HIS A 68 17.46 -8.04 -29.17
C HIS A 68 16.57 -9.06 -29.91
N LYS A 69 16.15 -10.13 -29.22
CA LYS A 69 15.37 -11.23 -29.80
C LYS A 69 14.12 -10.76 -30.57
N LYS A 70 13.29 -9.91 -29.95
CA LYS A 70 12.07 -9.37 -30.60
C LYS A 70 12.37 -8.48 -31.81
N PHE A 71 13.53 -7.81 -31.86
CA PHE A 71 13.90 -7.02 -33.04
C PHE A 71 14.23 -7.96 -34.20
N LYS A 72 14.98 -9.05 -33.92
CA LYS A 72 15.26 -10.10 -34.90
C LYS A 72 14.01 -10.83 -35.39
N GLU A 73 12.98 -10.95 -34.55
CA GLU A 73 11.68 -11.50 -34.96
C GLU A 73 10.94 -10.60 -35.97
N ILE A 74 11.16 -9.28 -35.92
CA ILE A 74 10.50 -8.30 -36.80
C ILE A 74 11.30 -8.14 -38.12
N PHE A 75 12.62 -8.01 -38.01
CA PHE A 75 13.47 -7.63 -39.14
C PHE A 75 14.45 -8.72 -39.60
N GLY A 76 14.51 -9.86 -38.91
CA GLY A 76 15.50 -10.92 -39.16
C GLY A 76 16.85 -10.67 -38.47
N GLU A 77 17.80 -11.58 -38.69
CA GLU A 77 19.18 -11.37 -38.23
C GLU A 77 19.84 -10.27 -39.05
N PHE A 78 20.29 -9.23 -38.34
CA PHE A 78 20.90 -8.07 -38.96
C PHE A 78 21.96 -7.46 -38.01
N THR A 79 22.96 -6.83 -38.59
CA THR A 79 23.98 -6.04 -37.88
C THR A 79 24.14 -4.71 -38.58
N PHE A 80 24.11 -3.61 -37.83
CA PHE A 80 24.51 -2.31 -38.36
C PHE A 80 25.98 -2.38 -38.79
N GLY A 81 26.28 -1.90 -39.99
CA GLY A 81 27.64 -1.96 -40.55
C GLY A 81 28.57 -0.93 -39.93
N ASP A 82 29.87 -1.05 -40.21
CA ASP A 82 30.92 -0.09 -39.81
C ASP A 82 30.91 1.21 -40.66
N THR A 83 29.78 1.50 -41.33
CA THR A 83 29.55 2.76 -42.06
C THR A 83 29.26 3.91 -41.10
N ASP A 84 29.29 5.15 -41.59
CA ASP A 84 28.99 6.31 -40.77
C ASP A 84 27.57 6.26 -40.16
N LEU A 85 27.39 6.93 -39.01
CA LEU A 85 26.13 6.89 -38.28
C LEU A 85 24.94 7.38 -39.11
N ALA A 86 25.13 8.37 -39.99
CA ALA A 86 24.03 8.89 -40.80
C ALA A 86 23.49 7.82 -41.74
N THR A 87 24.38 7.02 -42.36
CA THR A 87 23.99 5.87 -43.17
C THR A 87 23.19 4.84 -42.35
N ASN A 88 23.67 4.48 -41.15
CA ASN A 88 22.98 3.54 -40.27
C ASN A 88 21.59 4.06 -39.82
N LEU A 89 21.48 5.37 -39.57
CA LEU A 89 20.23 6.04 -39.21
C LEU A 89 19.22 6.10 -40.37
N GLU A 90 19.67 6.37 -41.60
CA GLU A 90 18.79 6.30 -42.77
C GLU A 90 18.28 4.88 -43.02
N PHE A 91 19.14 3.90 -42.81
CA PHE A 91 18.78 2.49 -42.97
C PHE A 91 17.68 2.06 -42.00
N ILE A 92 17.88 2.27 -40.68
CA ILE A 92 16.85 1.94 -39.68
C ILE A 92 15.56 2.73 -39.91
N LYS A 93 15.62 4.02 -40.30
CA LYS A 93 14.41 4.81 -40.62
C LYS A 93 13.64 4.18 -41.78
N SER A 94 14.34 3.75 -42.82
CA SER A 94 13.74 3.10 -43.98
C SER A 94 13.14 1.75 -43.62
N MET A 95 13.81 0.94 -42.80
CA MET A 95 13.26 -0.33 -42.27
C MET A 95 11.98 -0.10 -41.47
N ILE A 96 12.00 0.84 -40.52
CA ILE A 96 10.85 1.17 -39.68
C ILE A 96 9.69 1.67 -40.54
N THR A 97 9.97 2.49 -41.55
CA THR A 97 8.95 3.02 -42.46
C THR A 97 8.33 1.91 -43.33
N ALA A 98 9.15 0.96 -43.81
CA ALA A 98 8.66 -0.16 -44.62
C ALA A 98 7.71 -1.09 -43.86
N GLN A 99 7.91 -1.24 -42.54
CA GLN A 99 7.08 -2.09 -41.67
C GLN A 99 6.20 -1.26 -40.70
N GLU A 100 5.96 0.01 -40.99
CA GLU A 100 5.35 0.93 -40.02
C GLU A 100 3.95 0.45 -39.56
N GLU A 101 3.14 -0.04 -40.48
CA GLU A 101 1.79 -0.54 -40.17
C GLU A 101 1.82 -1.85 -39.36
N GLU A 102 2.76 -2.75 -39.64
CA GLU A 102 2.94 -3.98 -38.86
C GLU A 102 3.41 -3.66 -37.43
N ILE A 103 4.33 -2.70 -37.29
CA ILE A 103 4.83 -2.21 -36.01
C ILE A 103 3.68 -1.57 -35.20
N LYS A 104 2.83 -0.74 -35.84
CA LYS A 104 1.66 -0.12 -35.18
C LYS A 104 0.65 -1.17 -34.70
N GLN A 105 0.28 -2.13 -35.56
CA GLN A 105 -0.63 -3.22 -35.19
C GLN A 105 -0.08 -4.05 -34.02
N LYS A 106 1.25 -4.25 -33.97
CA LYS A 106 1.90 -4.94 -32.85
C LYS A 106 1.77 -4.16 -31.54
N ILE A 107 1.96 -2.84 -31.57
CA ILE A 107 1.79 -1.98 -30.38
C ILE A 107 0.34 -2.04 -29.89
N GLU A 108 -0.62 -1.85 -30.79
CA GLU A 108 -2.04 -1.89 -30.45
C GLU A 108 -2.43 -3.22 -29.80
N LYS A 109 -1.99 -4.34 -30.37
CA LYS A 109 -2.22 -5.67 -29.80
C LYS A 109 -1.53 -5.89 -28.44
N ASP A 110 -0.30 -5.40 -28.28
CA ASP A 110 0.42 -5.48 -27.01
C ASP A 110 -0.26 -4.62 -25.93
N ASP A 111 -0.79 -3.45 -26.29
CA ASP A 111 -1.55 -2.56 -25.42
C ASP A 111 -2.91 -3.17 -25.03
N GLU A 112 -3.66 -3.74 -25.99
CA GLU A 112 -4.89 -4.48 -25.73
C GLU A 112 -4.66 -5.67 -24.79
N ALA A 113 -3.60 -6.45 -25.02
CA ALA A 113 -3.24 -7.57 -24.16
C ALA A 113 -2.86 -7.11 -22.75
N ALA A 114 -2.10 -6.01 -22.63
CA ALA A 114 -1.75 -5.43 -21.34
C ALA A 114 -2.98 -4.91 -20.59
N GLU A 115 -3.93 -4.27 -21.28
CA GLU A 115 -5.17 -3.78 -20.69
C GLU A 115 -6.09 -4.92 -20.27
N ALA A 116 -6.23 -5.96 -21.10
CA ALA A 116 -6.96 -7.17 -20.74
C ALA A 116 -6.38 -7.84 -19.49
N GLN A 117 -5.04 -7.91 -19.38
CA GLN A 117 -4.37 -8.46 -18.21
C GLN A 117 -4.62 -7.59 -16.97
N ARG A 118 -4.53 -6.25 -17.09
CA ARG A 118 -4.84 -5.32 -16.00
C ARG A 118 -6.27 -5.48 -15.49
N LEU A 119 -7.24 -5.57 -16.41
CA LEU A 119 -8.63 -5.78 -16.07
C LEU A 119 -8.85 -7.13 -15.36
N GLN A 120 -8.16 -8.18 -15.81
CA GLN A 120 -8.24 -9.50 -15.16
C GLN A 120 -7.65 -9.48 -13.74
N ILE A 121 -6.54 -8.79 -13.53
CA ILE A 121 -5.94 -8.60 -12.20
C ILE A 121 -6.91 -7.82 -11.31
N ALA A 122 -7.42 -6.68 -11.77
CA ALA A 122 -8.37 -5.86 -11.02
C ALA A 122 -9.63 -6.65 -10.62
N LYS A 123 -10.18 -7.42 -11.56
CA LYS A 123 -11.33 -8.31 -11.31
C LYS A 123 -11.00 -9.38 -10.27
N THR A 124 -9.82 -9.97 -10.32
CA THR A 124 -9.39 -11.00 -9.36
C THR A 124 -9.22 -10.42 -7.96
N GLU A 125 -8.65 -9.23 -7.85
CA GLU A 125 -8.54 -8.50 -6.59
C GLU A 125 -9.90 -8.12 -6.01
N GLU A 126 -10.84 -7.69 -6.86
CA GLU A 126 -12.21 -7.39 -6.47
C GLU A 126 -12.94 -8.63 -5.93
N LEU A 127 -12.81 -9.76 -6.62
CA LEU A 127 -13.36 -11.04 -6.16
C LEU A 127 -12.78 -11.45 -4.80
N LYS A 128 -11.47 -11.31 -4.61
CA LYS A 128 -10.82 -11.58 -3.32
C LYS A 128 -11.35 -10.68 -2.21
N LYS A 129 -11.54 -9.38 -2.50
CA LYS A 129 -12.11 -8.42 -1.54
C LYS A 129 -13.54 -8.77 -1.14
N GLU A 130 -14.39 -9.13 -2.11
CA GLU A 130 -15.77 -9.53 -1.82
C GLU A 130 -15.83 -10.87 -1.07
N GLU A 131 -14.91 -11.80 -1.35
CA GLU A 131 -14.79 -13.04 -0.58
C GLU A 131 -14.40 -12.77 0.88
N ILE A 132 -13.37 -11.96 1.13
CA ILE A 132 -12.95 -11.55 2.48
C ILE A 132 -14.13 -10.95 3.22
N LYS A 133 -14.82 -9.97 2.61
CA LYS A 133 -15.99 -9.31 3.19
C LYS A 133 -17.13 -10.27 3.49
N ARG A 134 -17.39 -11.26 2.63
CA ARG A 134 -18.39 -12.31 2.86
C ARG A 134 -18.01 -13.16 4.06
N LYS A 135 -16.77 -13.64 4.12
CA LYS A 135 -16.24 -14.45 5.23
C LYS A 135 -16.22 -13.67 6.56
N THR A 136 -15.85 -12.39 6.55
CA THR A 136 -15.93 -11.51 7.74
C THR A 136 -17.35 -11.48 8.29
N LYS A 137 -18.37 -11.28 7.43
CA LYS A 137 -19.78 -11.26 7.86
C LYS A 137 -20.23 -12.61 8.42
N GLU A 138 -19.80 -13.70 7.80
CA GLU A 138 -20.11 -15.07 8.24
C GLU A 138 -19.48 -15.37 9.61
N ALA A 139 -18.21 -15.02 9.82
CA ALA A 139 -17.54 -15.17 11.09
C ALA A 139 -18.20 -14.33 12.21
N ILE A 140 -18.58 -13.07 11.92
CA ILE A 140 -19.33 -12.22 12.87
C ILE A 140 -20.62 -12.91 13.30
N LYS A 141 -21.38 -13.47 12.34
CA LYS A 141 -22.62 -14.19 12.65
C LYS A 141 -22.35 -15.37 13.60
N PHE A 142 -21.33 -16.19 13.33
CA PHE A 142 -20.97 -17.28 14.22
C PHE A 142 -20.56 -16.82 15.62
N ILE A 143 -19.81 -15.71 15.74
CA ILE A 143 -19.44 -15.13 17.04
C ILE A 143 -20.70 -14.67 17.79
N ASP A 144 -21.62 -14.00 17.10
CA ASP A 144 -22.85 -13.48 17.71
C ASP A 144 -23.80 -14.60 18.18
N GLU A 145 -23.80 -15.73 17.49
CA GLU A 145 -24.53 -16.96 17.86
C GLU A 145 -23.80 -17.79 18.94
N GLY A 146 -22.57 -17.41 19.30
CA GLY A 146 -21.75 -18.12 20.29
C GLY A 146 -21.03 -19.36 19.73
N ASN A 147 -21.07 -19.58 18.42
CA ASN A 147 -20.43 -20.69 17.73
C ASN A 147 -18.97 -20.37 17.40
N LEU A 148 -18.16 -20.29 18.45
CA LEU A 148 -16.75 -19.90 18.33
C LEU A 148 -15.88 -20.85 17.49
N PRO A 149 -16.07 -22.19 17.48
CA PRO A 149 -15.26 -23.07 16.65
C PRO A 149 -15.32 -22.74 15.16
N GLN A 150 -16.53 -22.50 14.63
CA GLN A 150 -16.70 -22.15 13.21
C GLN A 150 -16.18 -20.74 12.90
N ALA A 151 -16.34 -19.79 13.82
CA ALA A 151 -15.76 -18.47 13.66
C ALA A 151 -14.23 -18.51 13.60
N VAL A 152 -13.58 -19.31 14.46
CA VAL A 152 -12.12 -19.44 14.51
C VAL A 152 -11.57 -20.03 13.21
N GLU A 153 -12.24 -21.02 12.63
CA GLU A 153 -11.86 -21.59 11.33
C GLU A 153 -11.82 -20.51 10.25
N ILE A 154 -12.87 -19.69 10.13
CA ILE A 154 -12.93 -18.61 9.14
C ILE A 154 -11.90 -17.50 9.43
N ILE A 155 -11.68 -17.16 10.70
CA ILE A 155 -10.71 -16.13 11.10
C ILE A 155 -9.28 -16.52 10.70
N GLN A 156 -8.96 -17.81 10.69
CA GLN A 156 -7.63 -18.30 10.34
C GLN A 156 -7.34 -18.26 8.83
N ASP A 157 -8.35 -18.06 7.98
CA ASP A 157 -8.17 -18.00 6.53
C ASP A 157 -7.35 -16.77 6.07
N SER A 158 -7.43 -15.64 6.79
CA SER A 158 -6.76 -14.40 6.39
C SER A 158 -6.73 -13.37 7.54
N GLU A 159 -5.64 -12.62 7.66
CA GLU A 159 -5.51 -11.56 8.67
C GLU A 159 -6.50 -10.42 8.41
N GLU A 160 -6.80 -10.11 7.14
CA GLU A 160 -7.79 -9.09 6.77
C GLU A 160 -9.20 -9.42 7.29
N ILE A 161 -9.56 -10.72 7.36
CA ILE A 161 -10.82 -11.15 7.97
C ILE A 161 -10.80 -10.83 9.46
N LYS A 162 -9.72 -11.22 10.15
CA LYS A 162 -9.54 -10.97 11.58
C LYS A 162 -9.60 -9.48 11.91
N GLU A 163 -8.87 -8.65 11.17
CA GLU A 163 -8.89 -7.18 11.30
C GLU A 163 -10.29 -6.60 11.06
N GLY A 164 -11.00 -7.09 10.03
CA GLY A 164 -12.37 -6.67 9.73
C GLY A 164 -13.35 -6.94 10.88
N ILE A 165 -13.20 -8.07 11.58
CA ILE A 165 -14.05 -8.43 12.72
C ILE A 165 -13.70 -7.57 13.95
N ILE A 166 -12.41 -7.36 14.23
CA ILE A 166 -11.95 -6.49 15.32
C ILE A 166 -12.50 -5.07 15.11
N LEU A 167 -12.33 -4.52 13.89
CA LEU A 167 -12.84 -3.21 13.53
C LEU A 167 -14.36 -3.13 13.71
N HIS A 168 -15.10 -4.14 13.23
CA HIS A 168 -16.55 -4.21 13.37
C HIS A 168 -16.99 -4.06 14.83
N TYR A 169 -16.47 -4.89 15.73
CA TYR A 169 -16.85 -4.85 17.14
C TYR A 169 -16.33 -3.61 17.88
N ASN A 170 -15.14 -3.10 17.53
CA ASN A 170 -14.66 -1.84 18.08
C ASN A 170 -15.60 -0.67 17.68
N THR A 171 -16.01 -0.59 16.41
CA THR A 171 -16.94 0.44 15.92
C THR A 171 -18.31 0.32 16.58
N MET A 172 -18.88 -0.88 16.71
CA MET A 172 -20.13 -1.09 17.43
C MET A 172 -20.01 -0.69 18.91
N GLY A 173 -18.87 -0.99 19.54
CA GLY A 173 -18.56 -0.58 20.90
C GLY A 173 -18.54 0.94 21.05
N MET A 174 -17.91 1.65 20.11
CA MET A 174 -17.85 3.11 20.11
C MET A 174 -19.24 3.73 19.93
N GLN A 175 -20.01 3.27 18.95
CA GLN A 175 -21.38 3.74 18.71
C GLN A 175 -22.31 3.49 19.92
N SER A 176 -22.18 2.31 20.54
CA SER A 176 -22.95 1.97 21.75
C SER A 176 -22.56 2.88 22.92
N ARG A 177 -21.28 3.22 23.08
CA ARG A 177 -20.81 4.14 24.13
C ARG A 177 -21.35 5.56 23.89
N GLU A 178 -21.28 6.07 22.67
CA GLU A 178 -21.82 7.38 22.29
C GLU A 178 -23.32 7.50 22.55
N THR A 179 -24.06 6.41 22.34
CA THR A 179 -25.49 6.32 22.64
C THR A 179 -25.80 5.95 24.10
N LYS A 180 -24.78 5.95 24.98
CA LYS A 180 -24.86 5.62 26.42
C LYS A 180 -25.35 4.19 26.73
N GLN A 181 -25.31 3.30 25.75
CA GLN A 181 -25.59 1.88 25.91
C GLN A 181 -24.33 1.14 26.40
N PHE A 182 -23.88 1.46 27.62
CA PHE A 182 -22.56 1.04 28.11
C PHE A 182 -22.39 -0.48 28.22
N ALA A 183 -23.44 -1.22 28.58
CA ALA A 183 -23.39 -2.68 28.62
C ALA A 183 -23.14 -3.29 27.22
N ALA A 184 -23.80 -2.76 26.20
CA ALA A 184 -23.58 -3.16 24.81
C ALA A 184 -22.18 -2.74 24.32
N ALA A 185 -21.72 -1.55 24.70
CA ALA A 185 -20.38 -1.08 24.37
C ALA A 185 -19.29 -2.03 24.88
N VAL A 186 -19.34 -2.34 26.18
CA VAL A 186 -18.42 -3.29 26.82
C VAL A 186 -18.50 -4.67 26.18
N SER A 187 -19.72 -5.18 25.93
CA SER A 187 -19.89 -6.49 25.29
C SER A 187 -19.17 -6.57 23.94
N ASN A 188 -19.35 -5.55 23.09
CA ASN A 188 -18.68 -5.49 21.79
C ASN A 188 -17.16 -5.36 21.92
N TYR A 189 -16.63 -4.49 22.78
CA TYR A 189 -15.18 -4.41 22.98
C TYR A 189 -14.58 -5.74 23.48
N LEU A 190 -15.28 -6.46 24.36
CA LEU A 190 -14.82 -7.77 24.83
C LEU A 190 -14.78 -8.82 23.72
N LYS A 191 -15.73 -8.78 22.76
CA LYS A 191 -15.67 -9.63 21.56
C LYS A 191 -14.40 -9.34 20.75
N ALA A 192 -14.06 -8.07 20.54
CA ALA A 192 -12.82 -7.69 19.87
C ALA A 192 -11.56 -8.13 20.66
N ILE A 193 -11.54 -7.94 21.98
CA ILE A 193 -10.43 -8.36 22.87
C ILE A 193 -10.20 -9.86 22.83
N ASN A 194 -11.25 -10.67 22.73
CA ASN A 194 -11.11 -12.12 22.62
C ASN A 194 -10.39 -12.55 21.34
N ILE A 195 -10.45 -11.73 20.28
CA ILE A 195 -9.76 -11.98 19.01
C ILE A 195 -8.34 -11.39 19.04
N THR A 196 -8.19 -10.18 19.59
CA THR A 196 -6.88 -9.51 19.75
C THR A 196 -6.65 -9.09 21.20
N PRO A 197 -6.13 -10.00 22.05
CA PRO A 197 -5.98 -9.73 23.48
C PRO A 197 -4.83 -8.78 23.81
N GLN A 198 -4.03 -8.37 22.81
CA GLN A 198 -2.84 -7.54 22.97
C GLN A 198 -3.03 -6.09 22.49
N ASP A 199 -4.25 -5.67 22.17
CA ASP A 199 -4.54 -4.29 21.76
C ASP A 199 -4.95 -3.42 22.96
N GLU A 200 -4.05 -2.54 23.42
CA GLU A 200 -4.29 -1.62 24.53
C GLU A 200 -5.47 -0.68 24.30
N ASN A 201 -5.77 -0.32 23.05
CA ASN A 201 -6.83 0.62 22.72
C ASN A 201 -8.21 0.02 23.02
N LEU A 202 -8.39 -1.29 22.84
CA LEU A 202 -9.64 -1.96 23.18
C LEU A 202 -9.86 -2.00 24.70
N TYR A 203 -8.81 -2.24 25.49
CA TYR A 203 -8.90 -2.17 26.95
C TYR A 203 -9.19 -0.75 27.42
N TYR A 204 -8.54 0.25 26.82
CA TYR A 204 -8.80 1.67 27.08
C TYR A 204 -10.24 2.07 26.74
N ASN A 205 -10.75 1.68 25.58
CA ASN A 205 -12.13 1.95 25.17
C ASN A 205 -13.15 1.27 26.09
N THR A 206 -12.85 0.05 26.54
CA THR A 206 -13.66 -0.66 27.55
C THR A 206 -13.65 0.10 28.89
N ALA A 207 -12.49 0.59 29.32
CA ALA A 207 -12.38 1.39 30.54
C ALA A 207 -13.19 2.69 30.45
N ARG A 208 -13.16 3.38 29.30
CA ARG A 208 -13.98 4.57 29.06
C ARG A 208 -15.47 4.27 29.19
N ALA A 209 -15.94 3.18 28.58
CA ALA A 209 -17.33 2.77 28.70
C ALA A 209 -17.72 2.50 30.17
N TYR A 210 -16.89 1.80 30.94
CA TYR A 210 -17.15 1.57 32.37
C TYR A 210 -17.13 2.86 33.20
N PHE A 211 -16.24 3.79 32.90
CA PHE A 211 -16.15 5.06 33.60
C PHE A 211 -17.39 5.92 33.36
N GLU A 212 -17.84 6.01 32.10
CA GLU A 212 -19.06 6.73 31.71
C GLU A 212 -20.32 6.08 32.29
N ASP A 213 -20.31 4.76 32.51
CA ASP A 213 -21.33 3.99 33.26
C ASP A 213 -21.22 4.15 34.80
N GLY A 214 -20.27 4.96 35.29
CA GLY A 214 -20.06 5.21 36.73
C GLY A 214 -19.31 4.09 37.47
N LYS A 215 -18.90 3.02 36.79
CA LYS A 215 -18.21 1.84 37.36
C LYS A 215 -16.69 2.07 37.40
N ARG A 216 -16.25 2.98 38.26
CA ARG A 216 -14.85 3.43 38.36
C ARG A 216 -13.85 2.31 38.65
N ASP A 217 -14.18 1.37 39.54
CA ASP A 217 -13.28 0.25 39.86
C ASP A 217 -13.00 -0.65 38.65
N LYS A 218 -14.01 -0.85 37.79
CA LYS A 218 -13.85 -1.62 36.55
C LYS A 218 -13.04 -0.82 35.52
N ALA A 219 -13.28 0.48 35.40
CA ALA A 219 -12.49 1.34 34.53
C ALA A 219 -11.00 1.30 34.91
N GLU A 220 -10.68 1.33 36.21
CA GLU A 220 -9.30 1.23 36.70
C GLU A 220 -8.65 -0.08 36.28
N ALA A 221 -9.34 -1.21 36.48
CA ALA A 221 -8.82 -2.53 36.14
C ALA A 221 -8.54 -2.70 34.64
N PHE A 222 -9.38 -2.15 33.77
CA PHE A 222 -9.17 -2.19 32.32
C PHE A 222 -8.05 -1.24 31.87
N LEU A 223 -7.91 -0.05 32.49
CA LEU A 223 -6.77 0.83 32.24
C LEU A 223 -5.44 0.22 32.69
N ASP A 224 -5.43 -0.48 33.83
CA ASP A 224 -4.25 -1.20 34.30
C ASP A 224 -3.80 -2.25 33.28
N LYS A 225 -4.74 -2.97 32.66
CA LYS A 225 -4.42 -3.88 31.54
C LYS A 225 -3.86 -3.14 30.32
N ALA A 226 -4.51 -2.05 29.89
CA ALA A 226 -4.04 -1.26 28.75
C ALA A 226 -2.59 -0.77 28.96
N LEU A 227 -2.28 -0.24 30.14
CA LEU A 227 -0.95 0.28 30.50
C LEU A 227 0.09 -0.82 30.77
N LYS A 228 -0.33 -2.05 31.09
CA LYS A 228 0.57 -3.20 31.14
C LYS A 228 0.98 -3.66 29.75
N LEU A 229 0.07 -3.60 28.78
CA LEU A 229 0.36 -3.91 27.37
C LEU A 229 1.26 -2.83 26.76
N ASN A 230 0.90 -1.56 26.97
CA ASN A 230 1.68 -0.43 26.48
C ASN A 230 1.94 0.58 27.62
N PRO A 231 3.08 0.46 28.31
CA PRO A 231 3.47 1.40 29.36
C PRO A 231 3.73 2.82 28.89
N GLU A 232 3.79 3.08 27.58
CA GLU A 232 3.97 4.43 27.01
C GLU A 232 2.68 5.03 26.45
N PHE A 233 1.55 4.35 26.61
CA PHE A 233 0.24 4.81 26.14
C PHE A 233 -0.24 6.06 26.91
N GLN A 234 -0.05 7.24 26.31
CA GLN A 234 -0.20 8.53 26.98
C GLN A 234 -1.65 8.79 27.41
N GLU A 235 -2.60 8.51 26.53
CA GLU A 235 -4.04 8.67 26.79
C GLU A 235 -4.49 7.79 27.96
N GLY A 236 -3.99 6.55 28.02
CA GLY A 236 -4.21 5.64 29.14
C GLY A 236 -3.67 6.20 30.46
N LYS A 237 -2.43 6.74 30.46
CA LYS A 237 -1.80 7.33 31.66
C LYS A 237 -2.61 8.51 32.19
N LEU A 238 -2.95 9.45 31.30
CA LEU A 238 -3.73 10.64 31.66
C LEU A 238 -5.10 10.25 32.22
N PHE A 239 -5.75 9.27 31.61
CA PHE A 239 -7.05 8.80 32.09
C PHE A 239 -6.94 8.09 33.45
N TYR A 240 -5.92 7.25 33.63
CA TYR A 240 -5.66 6.59 34.91
C TYR A 240 -5.39 7.59 36.04
N ASP A 241 -4.55 8.60 35.81
CA ASP A 241 -4.28 9.66 36.78
C ASP A 241 -5.53 10.48 37.14
N HIS A 242 -6.37 10.76 36.15
CA HIS A 242 -7.65 11.43 36.37
C HIS A 242 -8.58 10.59 37.26
N LEU A 243 -8.69 9.29 36.99
CA LEU A 243 -9.50 8.35 37.77
C LEU A 243 -9.06 8.29 39.24
N LEU A 244 -7.74 8.20 39.49
CA LEU A 244 -7.19 8.18 40.85
C LEU A 244 -7.52 9.44 41.65
N LYS A 245 -7.43 10.62 41.02
CA LYS A 245 -7.79 11.90 41.66
C LYS A 245 -9.28 11.94 42.05
N LEU A 246 -10.16 11.40 41.20
CA LEU A 246 -11.59 11.33 41.50
C LEU A 246 -11.89 10.38 42.68
N ASN A 247 -11.21 9.24 42.75
CA ASN A 247 -11.38 8.27 43.83
C ASN A 247 -10.85 8.83 45.18
N GLN A 248 -9.73 9.57 45.17
CA GLN A 248 -9.21 10.24 46.37
C GLN A 248 -10.15 11.33 46.91
N LYS A 249 -10.75 12.13 46.02
CA LYS A 249 -11.75 13.14 46.43
C LYS A 249 -13.01 12.50 47.04
N ALA A 250 -13.45 11.37 46.50
CA ALA A 250 -14.58 10.62 47.05
C ALA A 250 -14.27 10.03 48.44
N ALA A 251 -13.04 9.52 48.64
CA ALA A 251 -12.57 9.00 49.93
C ALA A 251 -12.30 10.08 50.98
N GLY A 252 -11.89 11.29 50.57
CA GLY A 252 -11.72 12.43 51.49
C GLY A 252 -13.03 13.02 52.02
N ASN A 253 -14.14 12.82 51.30
CA ASN A 253 -15.49 13.26 51.70
C ASN A 253 -16.31 12.18 52.44
N SER A 254 -15.80 10.95 52.53
CA SER A 254 -16.44 9.86 53.28
C SER A 254 -15.54 9.45 54.44
N GLY A 255 -15.95 9.77 55.67
CA GLY A 255 -15.22 9.41 56.88
C GLY A 255 -14.85 7.91 56.89
N SER A 256 -13.56 7.64 57.04
CA SER A 256 -12.87 6.35 57.15
C SER A 256 -13.71 5.07 57.07
N ASN A 257 -13.56 4.31 55.98
CA ASN A 257 -13.15 2.89 55.98
C ASN A 257 -13.36 2.26 54.59
N GLY A 258 -12.32 1.60 54.06
CA GLY A 258 -12.52 0.54 53.07
C GLY A 258 -11.57 0.50 51.88
N LYS A 259 -10.57 -0.40 51.99
CA LYS A 259 -9.79 -1.08 50.94
C LYS A 259 -8.98 -0.20 49.96
N LYS A 260 -7.68 -0.10 50.27
CA LYS A 260 -6.61 0.22 49.31
C LYS A 260 -6.55 -0.86 48.22
N SER A 261 -7.18 -0.64 47.06
CA SER A 261 -6.85 -1.40 45.86
C SER A 261 -5.54 -0.85 45.28
N GLY A 262 -4.48 -1.63 45.43
CA GLY A 262 -3.50 -1.85 44.37
C GLY A 262 -2.70 -0.66 43.87
N GLY A 263 -1.90 -0.03 44.73
CA GLY A 263 -0.77 0.82 44.32
C GLY A 263 0.36 0.03 43.64
N PHE A 264 0.10 -0.57 42.47
CA PHE A 264 1.12 -1.27 41.68
C PHE A 264 1.89 -0.29 40.77
N PHE A 265 1.22 0.71 40.19
CA PHE A 265 1.86 1.69 39.30
C PHE A 265 2.81 2.68 40.01
N LYS A 266 2.65 2.91 41.31
CA LYS A 266 3.62 3.73 42.07
C LYS A 266 5.01 3.08 42.10
N LYS A 267 5.10 1.76 41.96
CA LYS A 267 6.38 1.02 41.83
C LYS A 267 6.96 1.05 40.42
N LEU A 268 6.14 1.02 39.36
CA LEU A 268 6.63 1.08 37.98
C LEU A 268 7.27 2.44 37.64
N PHE A 269 6.66 3.55 38.09
CA PHE A 269 7.17 4.90 37.80
C PHE A 269 8.25 5.42 38.77
N SER A 270 8.62 4.64 39.80
CA SER A 270 9.71 5.01 40.72
C SER A 270 11.05 4.36 40.38
N ALA A 271 11.13 3.52 39.34
CA ALA A 271 12.32 2.72 38.99
C ALA A 271 13.19 3.31 37.86
N LYS A 272 13.00 4.57 37.47
CA LYS A 272 13.94 5.32 36.63
C LYS A 272 14.34 6.62 37.32
N LYS A 273 15.41 6.55 38.10
CA LYS A 273 16.31 7.66 38.40
C LYS A 273 17.74 7.13 38.35
#